data_AF-X0THJ6-F1
#
_entry.id   AF-X0THJ6-F1
#
_cell.length_a   1.000
_cell.length_b   1.000
_cell.length_c   1.000
_cell.angle_alpha   90.00
_cell.angle_beta   90.00
_cell.angle_gamma   90.00
#
_symmetry.space_group_name_H-M   'P 1'
#
loop_
_entity.id
_entity.type
_entity.pdbx_description
1 polymer ?
#
loop_
_entity_poly.entity_id
_entity_poly.type
_entity_poly.pdbx_seq_one_letter_code
_entity_poly.pdbx_strand_id
1 'polypeptide(L)'
;TFFMGSRGAYREYFDANPGTYYITTGWSERNSAEGGGAQPAGGQGGMAGGVMADLGLDMSHEQLVEKYGQEDAEFIAETLGDWRKNYSTLLYIDMGVCDESPFITEARDVAADNGWEFVSRKGDWGLLKKLFSGRWDEDILVVHPGETIVARNDEWVLDVAPSGATDA
;
A
#
# COMPACT_ATOMS: atom_id res chain seq x y z
N THR A 1 7.31 -4.61 -2.90
CA THR A 1 8.70 -4.70 -3.43
C THR A 1 9.70 -3.96 -2.59
N PHE A 2 9.63 -2.62 -2.52
CA PHE A 2 10.69 -1.77 -1.95
C PHE A 2 11.16 -2.17 -0.54
N PHE A 3 10.23 -2.38 0.39
CA PHE A 3 10.54 -2.75 1.78
C PHE A 3 10.87 -4.25 2.00
N MET A 4 10.80 -5.06 0.94
CA MET A 4 11.04 -6.51 1.00
C MET A 4 12.39 -6.90 0.38
N GLY A 5 13.23 -5.92 0.04
CA GLY A 5 14.61 -6.15 -0.39
C GLY A 5 14.78 -6.54 -1.86
N SER A 6 13.76 -7.08 -2.52
CA SER A 6 13.79 -7.34 -3.96
C SER A 6 12.38 -7.50 -4.55
N ARG A 7 12.29 -7.43 -5.88
CA ARG A 7 11.05 -7.79 -6.62
C ARG A 7 10.69 -9.25 -6.38
N GLY A 8 11.66 -10.15 -6.43
CA GLY A 8 11.45 -11.59 -6.23
C GLY A 8 10.87 -11.92 -4.86
N ALA A 9 11.44 -11.35 -3.79
CA ALA A 9 10.97 -11.58 -2.42
C ALA A 9 9.55 -11.05 -2.17
N TYR A 10 9.19 -9.93 -2.82
CA TYR A 10 7.81 -9.45 -2.81
C TYR A 10 6.88 -10.36 -3.60
N ARG A 11 7.29 -10.77 -4.81
CA ARG A 11 6.48 -11.59 -5.70
C ARG A 11 6.16 -12.94 -5.07
N GLU A 12 7.16 -13.63 -4.52
CA GLU A 12 7.01 -14.90 -3.81
C GLU A 12 5.99 -14.77 -2.67
N TYR A 13 6.11 -13.73 -1.85
CA TYR A 13 5.18 -13.52 -0.74
C TYR A 13 3.77 -13.18 -1.22
N PHE A 14 3.65 -12.29 -2.21
CA PHE A 14 2.36 -11.85 -2.75
C PHE A 14 1.59 -13.01 -3.39
N ASP A 15 2.27 -13.83 -4.18
CA ASP A 15 1.65 -14.98 -4.85
C ASP A 15 1.23 -16.07 -3.85
N ALA A 16 1.99 -16.25 -2.76
CA ALA A 16 1.66 -17.20 -1.70
C ALA A 16 0.57 -16.70 -0.74
N ASN A 17 0.40 -15.38 -0.59
CA ASN A 17 -0.51 -14.76 0.39
C ASN A 17 -1.42 -13.71 -0.28
N PRO A 18 -2.30 -14.12 -1.22
CA PRO A 18 -3.27 -13.20 -1.81
C PRO A 18 -4.21 -12.65 -0.73
N GLY A 19 -4.65 -11.40 -0.89
CA GLY A 19 -5.48 -10.73 0.12
C GLY A 19 -4.70 -10.23 1.35
N THR A 20 -3.39 -9.99 1.21
CA THR A 20 -2.58 -9.33 2.24
C THR A 20 -2.69 -7.80 2.14
N TYR A 21 -3.02 -7.15 3.25
CA TYR A 21 -2.90 -5.71 3.46
C TYR A 21 -1.52 -5.40 4.04
N TYR A 22 -0.73 -4.57 3.36
CA TYR A 22 0.66 -4.28 3.74
C TYR A 22 0.77 -2.95 4.47
N ILE A 23 1.41 -2.94 5.64
CA ILE A 23 1.65 -1.72 6.41
C ILE A 23 3.11 -1.61 6.85
N THR A 24 3.59 -0.38 7.03
CA THR A 24 4.90 -0.03 7.58
C THR A 24 4.72 1.06 8.63
N THR A 25 5.77 1.32 9.41
CA THR A 25 5.89 2.47 10.31
C THR A 25 5.49 3.78 9.64
N GLY A 26 6.05 4.10 8.46
CA GLY A 26 5.76 5.36 7.77
C GLY A 26 4.31 5.51 7.29
N TRP A 27 3.61 4.40 7.04
CA TRP A 27 2.18 4.42 6.75
C TRP A 27 1.36 4.68 8.02
N SER A 28 1.77 4.07 9.14
CA SER A 28 1.10 4.18 10.45
C SER A 28 1.25 5.59 11.06
N GLU A 29 2.44 6.17 10.97
CA GLU A 29 2.75 7.51 11.48
C GLU A 29 1.94 8.60 10.77
N ARG A 30 1.77 8.49 9.45
CA ARG A 30 1.02 9.48 8.67
C ARG A 30 -0.46 9.48 9.03
N ASN A 31 -1.04 8.29 9.20
CA ASN A 31 -2.43 8.20 9.61
C ASN A 31 -2.61 8.81 11.02
N SER A 32 -1.71 8.44 11.96
CA SER A 32 -1.70 8.93 13.34
C SER A 32 -1.58 10.46 13.46
N ALA A 33 -0.82 11.09 12.56
CA ALA A 33 -0.60 12.54 12.56
C ALA A 33 -1.87 13.36 12.22
N GLU A 34 -2.87 12.74 11.58
CA GLU A 34 -4.17 13.37 11.27
C GLU A 34 -5.28 12.94 12.24
N GLY A 35 -4.93 12.26 13.34
CA GLY A 35 -5.86 11.87 14.42
C GLY A 35 -6.62 10.57 14.17
N GLY A 36 -6.36 9.88 13.05
CA GLY A 36 -6.83 8.51 12.82
C GLY A 36 -5.70 7.54 13.12
N GLY A 37 -5.97 6.42 13.78
CA GLY A 37 -4.95 5.39 13.96
C GLY A 37 -4.40 4.86 12.63
N ALA A 38 -3.45 3.93 12.65
CA ALA A 38 -3.00 3.11 11.53
C ALA A 38 -4.14 2.23 10.96
N GLN A 39 -5.20 2.88 10.48
CA GLN A 39 -6.41 2.27 9.98
C GLN A 39 -6.24 2.04 8.48
N PRO A 40 -6.65 0.86 8.00
CA PRO A 40 -6.66 0.59 6.59
C PRO A 40 -7.77 1.44 5.95
N ALA A 41 -7.56 1.84 4.69
CA ALA A 41 -8.36 2.89 4.05
C ALA A 41 -9.87 2.57 4.02
N GLY A 42 -10.66 3.19 4.91
CA GLY A 42 -12.11 2.95 5.03
C GLY A 42 -12.60 2.36 6.36
N GLY A 43 -11.78 2.33 7.42
CA GLY A 43 -12.27 2.20 8.79
C GLY A 43 -12.95 3.48 9.28
N GLN A 44 -13.82 3.42 10.29
CA GLN A 44 -14.38 4.63 10.90
C GLN A 44 -13.24 5.41 11.60
N GLY A 45 -12.75 6.46 10.93
CA GLY A 45 -11.53 7.22 11.27
C GLY A 45 -10.33 7.00 10.32
N GLY A 46 -10.44 6.06 9.38
CA GLY A 46 -9.41 5.72 8.41
C GLY A 46 -9.48 6.62 7.18
N MET A 47 -8.42 7.42 7.02
CA MET A 47 -8.19 8.42 5.98
C MET A 47 -8.95 9.75 6.20
N ALA A 48 -8.42 10.64 7.03
CA ALA A 48 -8.26 11.98 6.48
C ALA A 48 -7.10 11.87 5.46
N GLY A 49 -7.34 12.20 4.19
CA GLY A 49 -6.25 12.30 3.18
C GLY A 49 -5.96 11.08 2.29
N GLY A 50 -6.91 10.17 2.10
CA GLY A 50 -6.82 9.07 1.13
C GLY A 50 -7.74 9.28 -0.07
N VAL A 51 -7.41 8.70 -1.23
CA VAL A 51 -8.29 8.72 -2.41
C VAL A 51 -9.72 8.26 -2.07
N MET A 52 -9.87 7.30 -1.14
CA MET A 52 -11.19 6.85 -0.68
C MET A 52 -11.95 7.93 0.11
N ALA A 53 -11.28 8.70 0.96
CA ALA A 53 -11.91 9.78 1.73
C ALA A 53 -12.13 11.05 0.92
N ASP A 54 -11.22 11.38 0.01
CA ASP A 54 -11.42 12.46 -0.97
C ASP A 54 -12.64 12.18 -1.87
N LEU A 55 -12.91 10.90 -2.13
CA LEU A 55 -14.10 10.42 -2.84
C LEU A 55 -15.32 10.21 -1.92
N GLY A 56 -15.20 10.41 -0.60
CA GLY A 56 -16.29 10.23 0.39
C GLY A 56 -16.74 8.79 0.61
N LEU A 57 -15.85 7.82 0.36
CA LEU A 57 -16.10 6.38 0.38
C LEU A 57 -15.72 5.71 1.71
N ASP A 58 -15.23 6.49 2.68
CA ASP A 58 -14.99 6.11 4.08
C ASP A 58 -16.18 6.46 4.99
N MET A 59 -17.21 7.12 4.46
CA MET A 59 -18.40 7.51 5.21
C MET A 59 -19.13 6.28 5.75
N SER A 60 -19.49 6.31 7.03
CA SER A 60 -20.33 5.26 7.61
C SER A 60 -21.71 5.23 6.93
N HIS A 61 -22.40 4.10 7.01
CA HIS A 61 -23.75 3.95 6.45
C HIS A 61 -24.69 5.07 6.94
N GLU A 62 -24.64 5.42 8.23
CA GLU A 62 -25.46 6.51 8.79
C GLU A 62 -25.16 7.86 8.15
N GLN A 63 -23.88 8.17 7.91
CA GLN A 63 -23.46 9.40 7.22
C GLN A 63 -23.85 9.41 5.74
N LEU A 64 -23.81 8.25 5.07
CA LEU A 64 -24.28 8.11 3.70
C LEU A 64 -25.79 8.32 3.61
N VAL A 65 -26.57 7.76 4.55
CA VAL A 65 -28.02 7.95 4.63
C VAL A 65 -28.39 9.41 4.89
N GLU A 66 -27.66 10.10 5.78
CA GLU A 66 -27.91 11.53 6.06
C GLU A 66 -27.63 12.40 4.82
N LYS A 67 -26.57 12.10 4.07
CA LYS A 67 -26.11 12.94 2.96
C LYS A 67 -26.81 12.65 1.63
N TYR A 68 -27.13 11.39 1.37
CA TYR A 68 -27.64 10.92 0.08
C TYR A 68 -29.04 10.30 0.18
N GLY A 69 -29.56 10.06 1.38
CA GLY A 69 -30.81 9.34 1.57
C GLY A 69 -30.63 7.82 1.53
N GLN A 70 -31.66 7.08 1.92
CA GLN A 70 -31.54 5.65 2.18
C GLN A 70 -31.28 4.82 0.90
N GLU A 71 -32.01 5.05 -0.19
CA GLU A 71 -31.85 4.29 -1.43
C GLU A 71 -30.47 4.50 -2.06
N ASP A 72 -29.99 5.75 -2.10
CA ASP A 72 -28.66 6.06 -2.65
C ASP A 72 -27.53 5.55 -1.75
N ALA A 73 -27.70 5.60 -0.42
CA ALA A 73 -26.72 5.04 0.52
C ALA A 73 -26.58 3.52 0.37
N GLU A 74 -27.70 2.81 0.22
CA GLU A 74 -27.72 1.36 -0.04
C GLU A 74 -27.05 1.03 -1.38
N PHE A 75 -27.33 1.79 -2.44
CA PHE A 75 -26.69 1.62 -3.75
C PHE A 75 -25.18 1.90 -3.72
N ILE A 76 -24.75 2.95 -3.03
CA ILE A 76 -23.32 3.29 -2.85
C ILE A 76 -22.62 2.17 -2.07
N ALA A 77 -23.22 1.69 -0.98
CA ALA A 77 -22.66 0.61 -0.18
C ALA A 77 -22.55 -0.71 -0.96
N GLU A 78 -23.55 -1.03 -1.79
CA GLU A 78 -23.54 -2.21 -2.66
C GLU A 78 -22.49 -2.09 -3.77
N THR A 79 -22.40 -0.92 -4.41
CA THR A 79 -21.51 -0.68 -5.56
C THR A 79 -20.04 -0.65 -5.16
N LEU A 80 -19.71 -0.03 -4.03
CA LEU A 80 -18.35 0.04 -3.54
C LEU A 80 -17.90 -1.29 -2.94
N GLY A 81 -18.85 -2.07 -2.42
CA GLY A 81 -18.58 -3.28 -1.70
C GLY A 81 -17.77 -3.02 -0.42
N ASP A 82 -17.64 -4.06 0.39
CA ASP A 82 -16.77 -3.99 1.55
C ASP A 82 -15.38 -4.44 1.12
N TRP A 83 -14.54 -3.50 0.71
CA TRP A 83 -13.16 -3.76 0.26
C TRP A 83 -12.38 -4.60 1.27
N ARG A 84 -12.74 -4.53 2.57
CA ARG A 84 -12.19 -5.34 3.66
C ARG A 84 -12.39 -6.84 3.46
N LYS A 85 -13.46 -7.27 2.78
CA LYS A 85 -13.75 -8.68 2.50
C LYS A 85 -12.76 -9.32 1.52
N ASN A 86 -12.03 -8.51 0.76
CA ASN A 86 -10.99 -8.99 -0.15
C ASN A 86 -9.65 -9.21 0.56
N TYR A 87 -9.54 -8.79 1.82
CA TYR A 87 -8.36 -8.97 2.64
C TYR A 87 -8.63 -10.05 3.70
N SER A 88 -7.61 -10.85 3.97
CA SER A 88 -7.63 -11.91 4.99
C SER A 88 -6.45 -11.81 5.94
N THR A 89 -5.40 -11.07 5.55
CA THR A 89 -4.14 -10.95 6.29
C THR A 89 -3.71 -9.50 6.35
N LEU A 90 -3.20 -9.06 7.50
CA LEU A 90 -2.49 -7.81 7.66
C LEU A 90 -1.01 -8.12 7.92
N LEU A 91 -0.14 -7.71 7.01
CA LEU A 91 1.30 -7.82 7.14
C LEU A 91 1.91 -6.49 7.58
N TYR A 92 2.47 -6.47 8.79
CA TYR A 92 3.33 -5.39 9.25
C TYR A 92 4.79 -5.64 8.84
N ILE A 93 5.37 -4.72 8.10
CA ILE A 93 6.78 -4.73 7.72
C ILE A 93 7.56 -3.81 8.67
N ASP A 94 8.28 -4.43 9.59
CA ASP A 94 9.09 -3.78 10.63
C ASP A 94 10.44 -3.33 10.03
N MET A 95 10.63 -2.02 9.96
CA MET A 95 11.77 -1.41 9.29
C MET A 95 12.96 -1.14 10.23
N GLY A 96 12.77 -1.24 11.53
CA GLY A 96 13.73 -0.87 12.56
C GLY A 96 14.14 0.60 12.55
N VAL A 97 13.26 1.52 12.11
CA VAL A 97 13.58 2.96 12.06
C VAL A 97 13.39 3.69 13.39
N CYS A 98 12.45 3.22 14.20
CA CYS A 98 12.10 3.79 15.50
C CYS A 98 11.61 2.68 16.44
N ASP A 99 11.05 3.04 17.60
CA ASP A 99 10.30 2.07 18.40
C ASP A 99 8.95 1.80 17.71
N GLU A 100 8.88 0.68 16.98
CA GLU A 100 7.68 0.31 16.20
C GLU A 100 6.61 -0.42 17.03
N SER A 101 6.89 -0.69 18.31
CA SER A 101 6.00 -1.47 19.19
C SER A 101 4.56 -0.92 19.27
N PRO A 102 4.35 0.42 19.37
CA PRO A 102 3.00 0.99 19.38
C PRO A 102 2.25 0.71 18.07
N PHE A 103 2.91 0.91 16.93
CA PHE A 103 2.30 0.71 15.61
C PHE A 103 2.03 -0.77 15.30
N ILE A 104 2.91 -1.66 15.76
CA ILE A 104 2.71 -3.11 15.64
C ILE A 104 1.50 -3.56 16.46
N THR A 105 1.33 -2.99 17.66
CA THR A 105 0.16 -3.28 18.51
C THR A 105 -1.12 -2.82 17.83
N GLU A 106 -1.13 -1.59 17.35
CA GLU A 106 -2.27 -1.02 16.64
C GLU A 106 -2.65 -1.82 15.38
N ALA A 107 -1.66 -2.19 14.57
CA ALA A 107 -1.88 -3.01 13.38
C ALA A 107 -2.46 -4.39 13.72
N ARG A 108 -2.10 -4.95 14.88
CA ARG A 108 -2.69 -6.20 15.38
C ARG A 108 -4.14 -6.01 15.80
N ASP A 109 -4.46 -4.93 16.49
CA ASP A 109 -5.83 -4.62 16.91
C ASP A 109 -6.73 -4.42 15.68
N VAL A 110 -6.24 -3.69 14.66
CA VAL A 110 -6.92 -3.57 13.36
C VAL A 110 -7.16 -4.93 12.72
N ALA A 111 -6.15 -5.81 12.69
CA ALA A 111 -6.32 -7.14 12.12
C ALA A 111 -7.41 -7.93 12.88
N ALA A 112 -7.41 -7.85 14.21
CA ALA A 112 -8.42 -8.50 15.04
C ALA A 112 -9.84 -7.96 14.79
N ASP A 113 -9.99 -6.64 14.71
CA ASP A 113 -11.28 -5.96 14.45
C ASP A 113 -11.88 -6.34 13.09
N ASN A 114 -11.03 -6.60 12.10
CA ASN A 114 -11.44 -7.01 10.76
C ASN A 114 -11.48 -8.55 10.59
N GLY A 115 -11.14 -9.32 11.62
CA GLY A 115 -11.06 -10.79 11.55
C GLY A 115 -9.96 -11.31 10.64
N TRP A 116 -8.90 -10.53 10.43
CA TRP A 116 -7.73 -10.87 9.60
C TRP A 116 -6.61 -11.52 10.43
N GLU A 117 -5.80 -12.35 9.77
CA GLU A 117 -4.56 -12.85 10.33
C GLU A 117 -3.54 -11.71 10.45
N PHE A 118 -2.90 -11.58 11.62
CA PHE A 118 -1.81 -10.62 11.81
C PHE A 118 -0.45 -11.31 11.61
N VAL A 119 0.35 -10.78 10.67
CA VAL A 119 1.72 -11.24 10.42
C VAL A 119 2.68 -10.06 10.58
N SER A 120 3.81 -10.29 11.25
CA SER A 120 4.91 -9.33 11.32
C SER A 120 6.16 -9.91 10.68
N ARG A 121 6.79 -9.13 9.79
CA ARG A 121 8.01 -9.52 9.08
C ARG A 121 9.01 -8.39 9.16
N LYS A 122 10.29 -8.74 9.33
CA LYS A 122 11.39 -7.78 9.20
C LYS A 122 11.52 -7.32 7.74
N GLY A 123 11.50 -6.00 7.55
CA GLY A 123 11.80 -5.35 6.29
C GLY A 123 13.27 -5.44 5.92
N ASP A 124 13.57 -5.17 4.66
CA ASP A 124 14.92 -5.19 4.13
C ASP A 124 15.27 -3.86 3.46
N TRP A 125 16.38 -3.28 3.92
CA TRP A 125 16.96 -2.03 3.43
C TRP A 125 17.82 -2.20 2.16
N GLY A 126 17.94 -3.40 1.61
CA GLY A 126 18.83 -3.75 0.52
C GLY A 126 18.73 -2.80 -0.67
N LEU A 127 17.51 -2.58 -1.20
CA LEU A 127 17.27 -1.67 -2.33
C LEU A 127 17.65 -0.23 -2.00
N LEU A 128 17.30 0.26 -0.81
CA LEU A 128 17.65 1.62 -0.40
C LEU A 128 19.16 1.81 -0.24
N LYS A 129 19.83 0.81 0.34
CA LYS A 129 21.29 0.78 0.45
C LYS A 129 21.94 0.78 -0.94
N LYS A 130 21.43 0.00 -1.90
CA LYS A 130 21.92 -0.01 -3.28
C LYS A 130 21.78 1.36 -3.94
N LEU A 131 20.60 1.97 -3.82
CA LEU A 131 20.29 3.30 -4.35
C LEU A 131 21.27 4.36 -3.85
N PHE A 132 21.47 4.48 -2.53
CA PHE A 132 22.33 5.51 -1.95
C PHE A 132 23.83 5.22 -2.06
N SER A 133 24.23 3.95 -2.13
CA SER A 133 25.65 3.58 -2.28
C SER A 133 26.16 3.62 -3.72
N GLY A 134 25.31 3.96 -4.70
CA GLY A 134 25.68 3.96 -6.12
C GLY A 134 25.86 2.56 -6.70
N ARG A 135 25.39 1.52 -6.02
CA ARG A 135 25.43 0.13 -6.51
C ARG A 135 24.17 -0.14 -7.32
N TRP A 136 24.06 0.54 -8.46
CA TRP A 136 22.93 0.43 -9.37
C TRP A 136 23.14 -0.76 -10.29
N ASP A 137 22.68 -1.92 -9.84
CA ASP A 137 22.58 -3.14 -10.65
C ASP A 137 21.18 -3.23 -11.27
N GLU A 138 20.80 -4.42 -11.71
CA GLU A 138 19.51 -4.70 -12.35
C GLU A 138 18.28 -4.26 -11.53
N ASP A 139 18.39 -4.11 -10.21
CA ASP A 139 17.29 -3.63 -9.37
C ASP A 139 17.01 -2.12 -9.52
N ILE A 140 17.89 -1.35 -10.15
CA ILE A 140 17.79 0.11 -10.29
C ILE A 140 17.87 0.50 -11.78
N LEU A 141 16.77 1.02 -12.32
CA LEU A 141 16.75 1.56 -13.68
C LEU A 141 17.52 2.88 -13.74
N VAL A 142 18.62 2.88 -14.49
CA VAL A 142 19.43 4.08 -14.75
C VAL A 142 19.01 4.67 -16.10
N VAL A 143 18.67 5.97 -16.11
CA VAL A 143 18.28 6.69 -17.32
C VAL A 143 19.36 7.73 -17.63
N HIS A 144 20.07 7.54 -18.74
CA HIS A 144 21.10 8.45 -19.21
C HIS A 144 20.52 9.65 -19.99
N PRO A 145 21.28 10.75 -20.12
CA PRO A 145 20.86 11.86 -20.98
C PRO A 145 20.59 11.39 -22.41
N GLY A 146 19.41 11.72 -22.93
CA GLY A 146 18.98 11.28 -24.26
C GLY A 146 18.25 9.93 -24.25
N GLU A 147 17.97 9.33 -23.10
CA GLU A 147 17.09 8.17 -22.96
C GLU A 147 15.71 8.58 -22.41
N THR A 148 14.69 7.77 -22.73
CA THR A 148 13.33 7.89 -22.20
C THR A 148 12.90 6.58 -21.57
N ILE A 149 12.06 6.67 -20.55
CA ILE A 149 11.44 5.50 -19.92
C ILE A 149 10.35 4.97 -20.86
N VAL A 150 10.34 3.66 -21.07
CA VAL A 150 9.32 2.94 -21.84
C VAL A 150 8.68 1.85 -21.00
N ALA A 151 7.42 1.52 -21.28
CA ALA A 151 6.74 0.42 -20.61
C ALA A 151 7.15 -0.92 -21.23
N ARG A 152 7.35 -1.93 -20.38
CA ARG A 152 7.52 -3.34 -20.77
C ARG A 152 6.32 -4.14 -20.29
N ASN A 153 5.90 -5.11 -21.09
CA ASN A 153 4.84 -6.06 -20.72
C ASN A 153 5.44 -7.40 -20.25
N ASP A 154 6.41 -7.32 -19.36
CA ASP A 154 7.08 -8.46 -18.71
C ASP A 154 7.38 -8.13 -17.24
N GLU A 155 8.13 -9.01 -16.56
CA GLU A 155 8.45 -8.84 -15.13
C GLU A 155 9.20 -7.54 -14.81
N TRP A 156 9.84 -6.91 -15.80
CA TRP A 156 10.62 -5.68 -15.63
C TRP A 156 9.77 -4.42 -15.59
N VAL A 157 8.55 -4.45 -16.15
CA VAL A 157 7.55 -3.36 -16.18
C VAL A 157 8.01 -2.08 -16.91
N LEU A 158 9.28 -1.70 -16.80
CA LEU A 158 9.89 -0.50 -17.36
C LEU A 158 11.25 -0.83 -18.00
N ASP A 159 11.62 -0.07 -19.03
CA ASP A 159 12.95 -0.04 -19.64
C ASP A 159 13.38 1.39 -19.99
N VAL A 160 14.59 1.52 -20.53
CA VAL A 160 15.06 2.71 -21.24
C VAL A 160 15.16 2.48 -22.74
N ALA A 161 14.83 3.52 -23.52
CA ALA A 161 15.03 3.56 -24.96
C ALA A 161 15.66 4.90 -25.38
N PRO A 162 16.38 4.96 -26.51
CA PRO A 162 16.87 6.23 -27.05
C PRO A 162 15.72 7.21 -27.34
N SER A 163 15.87 8.46 -26.89
CA SER A 163 14.95 9.56 -27.18
C SER A 163 15.00 9.87 -28.68
N GLY A 164 14.06 9.32 -29.45
CA GLY A 164 13.97 9.50 -30.90
C GLY A 164 13.69 8.24 -31.70
N ALA A 165 13.62 7.05 -31.08
CA ALA A 165 13.04 5.87 -31.70
C ALA A 165 11.51 6.06 -31.79
N THR A 166 11.10 6.80 -32.80
CA THR A 166 9.72 6.84 -33.25
C THR A 166 9.45 5.47 -33.88
N ASP A 167 8.43 4.76 -33.42
CA ASP A 167 7.98 3.50 -34.04
C ASP A 167 7.84 3.72 -35.56
N ALA A 168 8.61 2.95 -36.33
CA ALA A 168 8.53 2.86 -37.78
C ALA A 168 7.88 1.54 -38.17
#